data_AF-A0A7Y4YHD4-F1
#
_entry.id   AF-A0A7Y4YHD4-F1
#
_cell.length_a   1.000
_cell.length_b   1.000
_cell.length_c   1.000
_cell.angle_alpha   90.00
_cell.angle_beta   90.00
_cell.angle_gamma   90.00
#
_symmetry.space_group_name_H-M   'P 1'
#
loop_
_entity.id
_entity.type
_entity.pdbx_description
1 polymer ?
#
loop_
_entity_poly.entity_id
_entity_poly.type
_entity_poly.pdbx_seq_one_letter_code
_entity_poly.pdbx_strand_id
1 'polypeptide(L)'
;LEHSTDDKRPDLCLILEGKRVWIECCLPTGGDPSKPNSVIETVPDGEFHDVDHDKSVLRCTQALSEKKQQHLQWIAKGVCNRNDSFLIALNGLNLKLGIFNTSLPRILRALYAIGDMYAVLDCKDPEYKQSGYHYKPTIAKSEKTSISTTFFLETENSHISGVLFSTDWIMRSSSSPQYCYVENINAANRTGTLFAEFCQTYEYQENQIRLQ
;
A
#
# COMPACT_ATOMS: atom_id res chain seq x y z
N LEU A 1 -10.88 18.88 10.29
CA LEU A 1 -9.66 18.56 9.53
C LEU A 1 -8.77 19.79 9.54
N GLU A 2 -7.63 19.73 10.22
CA GLU A 2 -6.56 20.70 10.03
C GLU A 2 -5.60 20.14 8.98
N HIS A 3 -5.25 20.93 7.95
CA HIS A 3 -4.26 20.56 6.94
C HIS A 3 -2.93 21.27 7.22
N SER A 4 -1.80 20.64 6.89
CA SER A 4 -0.49 21.30 6.92
C SER A 4 -0.10 21.82 5.53
N THR A 5 0.64 22.92 5.48
CA THR A 5 1.29 23.44 4.25
C THR A 5 2.82 23.46 4.36
N ASP A 6 3.38 22.99 5.47
CA ASP A 6 4.81 22.78 5.64
C ASP A 6 5.10 21.34 6.10
N ASP A 7 6.24 20.77 5.69
CA ASP A 7 6.69 19.40 6.02
C ASP A 7 6.98 19.19 7.53
N LYS A 8 6.54 20.11 8.38
CA LYS A 8 6.81 20.07 9.83
C LYS A 8 5.86 19.16 10.59
N ARG A 9 4.71 18.79 10.00
CA ARG A 9 3.74 17.85 10.58
C ARG A 9 3.05 17.03 9.46
N PRO A 10 2.39 15.90 9.81
CA PRO A 10 1.61 15.15 8.83
C PRO A 10 0.53 16.00 8.16
N ASP A 11 0.18 15.64 6.94
CA ASP A 11 -0.78 16.39 6.11
C ASP A 11 -2.12 16.61 6.81
N LEU A 12 -2.66 15.58 7.47
CA LEU A 12 -3.97 15.62 8.14
C LEU A 12 -3.92 15.09 9.58
N CYS A 13 -4.76 15.68 10.41
CA CYS A 13 -5.03 15.22 11.77
C CYS A 13 -6.54 15.04 11.97
N LEU A 14 -6.96 13.83 12.30
CA LEU A 14 -8.32 13.51 12.73
C LEU A 14 -8.34 13.34 14.24
N ILE A 15 -9.34 13.92 14.90
CA ILE A 15 -9.61 13.70 16.32
C ILE A 15 -10.97 13.02 16.40
N LEU A 16 -10.97 11.75 16.82
CA LEU A 16 -12.15 10.90 16.90
C LEU A 16 -12.25 10.37 18.32
N GLU A 17 -13.31 10.73 19.04
CA GLU A 17 -13.52 10.31 20.44
C GLU A 17 -12.31 10.59 21.35
N GLY A 18 -11.62 11.71 21.11
CA GLY A 18 -10.41 12.10 21.84
C GLY A 18 -9.13 11.36 21.43
N LYS A 19 -9.21 10.40 20.51
CA LYS A 19 -8.03 9.75 19.90
C LYS A 19 -7.58 10.51 18.67
N ARG A 20 -6.27 10.62 18.49
CA ARG A 20 -5.66 11.28 17.34
C ARG A 20 -5.22 10.27 16.29
N VAL A 21 -5.57 10.54 15.04
CA VAL A 21 -5.12 9.79 13.87
C VAL A 21 -4.42 10.76 12.93
N TRP A 22 -3.12 10.57 12.76
CA TRP A 22 -2.31 11.29 11.77
C TRP A 22 -2.38 10.58 10.44
N ILE A 23 -2.54 11.33 9.36
CA ILE A 23 -2.55 10.81 8.00
C ILE A 23 -1.56 11.61 7.19
N GLU A 24 -0.59 10.92 6.61
CA GLU A 24 0.38 11.50 5.70
C GLU A 24 0.11 11.03 4.28
N CYS A 25 -0.09 11.97 3.37
CA CYS A 25 -0.43 11.68 1.99
C CYS A 25 0.84 11.49 1.15
N CYS A 26 0.76 10.62 0.16
CA CYS A 26 1.85 10.35 -0.76
C CYS A 26 1.31 9.99 -2.15
N LEU A 27 1.79 10.70 -3.16
CA LEU A 27 1.64 10.34 -4.57
C LEU A 27 3.02 9.99 -5.12
N PRO A 28 3.45 8.71 -5.02
CA PRO A 28 4.73 8.29 -5.57
C PRO A 28 4.79 8.46 -7.08
N THR A 29 5.93 8.94 -7.56
CA THR A 29 6.23 9.01 -9.00
C THR A 29 6.83 7.69 -9.50
N GLY A 30 6.80 7.48 -10.82
CA GLY A 30 7.49 6.42 -11.53
C GLY A 30 9.02 6.49 -11.43
N GLY A 31 9.55 7.59 -10.89
CA GLY A 31 10.97 7.81 -10.66
C GLY A 31 11.68 8.39 -11.88
N ASP A 32 13.01 8.45 -11.81
CA ASP A 32 13.85 8.94 -12.90
C ASP A 32 13.77 7.99 -14.11
N PRO A 33 13.24 8.44 -15.27
CA PRO A 33 13.07 7.59 -16.46
C PRO A 33 14.37 6.96 -16.97
N SER A 34 15.53 7.53 -16.64
CA SER A 34 16.84 6.99 -17.03
C SER A 34 17.26 5.76 -16.23
N LYS A 35 16.55 5.43 -15.13
CA LYS A 35 16.88 4.31 -14.26
C LYS A 35 16.15 3.04 -14.68
N PRO A 36 16.77 1.85 -14.52
CA PRO A 36 16.17 0.58 -14.95
C PRO A 36 14.91 0.21 -14.16
N ASN A 37 14.75 0.72 -12.94
CA ASN A 37 13.59 0.50 -12.07
C ASN A 37 12.52 1.61 -12.18
N SER A 38 12.54 2.40 -13.26
CA SER A 38 11.52 3.40 -13.53
C SER A 38 10.20 2.77 -13.96
N VAL A 39 9.11 3.46 -13.68
CA VAL A 39 7.75 3.11 -14.12
C VAL A 39 7.24 4.21 -15.04
N ILE A 40 6.68 3.82 -16.18
CA ILE A 40 6.06 4.77 -17.11
C ILE A 40 4.72 5.20 -16.52
N GLU A 41 4.60 6.48 -16.16
CA GLU A 41 3.38 7.04 -15.55
C GLU A 41 2.27 7.25 -16.59
N THR A 42 2.63 7.69 -17.79
CA THR A 42 1.70 8.03 -18.87
C THR A 42 2.10 7.27 -20.13
N VAL A 43 1.14 6.55 -20.69
CA VAL A 43 1.29 5.89 -21.99
C VAL A 43 0.60 6.78 -23.02
N PRO A 44 1.27 7.17 -24.12
CA PRO A 44 0.64 7.91 -25.19
C PRO A 44 -0.58 7.17 -25.75
N ASP A 45 -1.62 7.92 -26.15
CA ASP A 45 -2.82 7.33 -26.73
C ASP A 45 -2.48 6.48 -27.97
N GLY A 46 -2.96 5.23 -27.97
CA GLY A 46 -2.75 4.28 -29.07
C GLY A 46 -1.51 3.40 -28.94
N GLU A 47 -0.70 3.55 -27.88
CA GLU A 47 0.45 2.68 -27.63
C GLU A 47 0.16 1.62 -26.56
N PHE A 48 0.71 0.42 -26.77
CA PHE A 48 0.71 -0.66 -25.78
C PHE A 48 2.12 -0.79 -25.21
N HIS A 49 2.22 -0.83 -23.88
CA HIS A 49 3.48 -1.04 -23.18
C HIS A 49 3.30 -2.12 -22.13
N ASP A 50 4.31 -2.98 -21.98
CA ASP A 50 4.33 -3.95 -20.89
C ASP A 50 4.50 -3.22 -19.55
N VAL A 51 3.64 -3.56 -18.59
CA VAL A 51 3.74 -3.02 -17.23
C VAL A 51 4.54 -4.00 -16.38
N ASP A 52 5.74 -3.61 -16.01
CA ASP A 52 6.51 -4.31 -14.99
C ASP A 52 5.92 -4.02 -13.60
N HIS A 53 5.14 -4.97 -13.09
CA HIS A 53 4.52 -4.87 -11.77
C HIS A 53 5.53 -4.87 -10.63
N ASP A 54 6.71 -5.47 -10.80
CA ASP A 54 7.73 -5.47 -9.76
C ASP A 54 8.35 -4.08 -9.59
N LYS A 55 8.61 -3.36 -10.70
CA LYS A 55 9.05 -1.95 -10.63
C LYS A 55 8.04 -1.06 -9.92
N SER A 56 6.76 -1.30 -10.17
CA SER A 56 5.65 -0.61 -9.51
C SER A 56 5.65 -0.84 -8.00
N VAL A 57 5.84 -2.08 -7.57
CA VAL A 57 5.98 -2.44 -6.15
C VAL A 57 7.25 -1.82 -5.55
N LEU A 58 8.38 -1.81 -6.27
CA LEU A 58 9.61 -1.16 -5.79
C LEU A 58 9.41 0.33 -5.51
N ARG A 59 8.73 1.06 -6.40
CA ARG A 59 8.40 2.48 -6.17
C ARG A 59 7.48 2.67 -4.96
N CYS A 60 6.52 1.77 -4.78
CA CYS A 60 5.64 1.78 -3.62
C CYS A 60 6.39 1.51 -2.30
N THR A 61 7.25 0.48 -2.25
CA THR A 61 8.06 0.17 -1.06
C THR A 61 8.99 1.32 -0.67
N GLN A 62 9.57 2.01 -1.66
CA GLN A 62 10.35 3.23 -1.43
C GLN A 62 9.51 4.32 -0.75
N ALA A 63 8.32 4.60 -1.27
CA ALA A 63 7.41 5.61 -0.69
C ALA A 63 6.99 5.25 0.75
N LEU A 64 6.64 3.98 1.00
CA LEU A 64 6.32 3.48 2.35
C LEU A 64 7.51 3.67 3.30
N SER A 65 8.73 3.35 2.84
CA SER A 65 9.95 3.53 3.63
C SER A 65 10.22 5.00 3.94
N GLU A 66 10.07 5.90 2.97
CA GLU A 66 10.25 7.33 3.17
C GLU A 66 9.26 7.87 4.22
N LYS A 67 7.98 7.52 4.11
CA LYS A 67 6.95 7.96 5.06
C LYS A 67 7.11 7.34 6.45
N LYS A 68 7.57 6.08 6.55
CA LYS A 68 8.01 5.48 7.82
C LYS A 68 9.09 6.32 8.50
N GLN A 69 10.15 6.66 7.77
CA GLN A 69 11.25 7.45 8.31
C GLN A 69 10.80 8.87 8.69
N GLN A 70 9.94 9.49 7.89
CA GLN A 70 9.37 10.80 8.18
C GLN A 70 8.56 10.78 9.49
N HIS A 71 7.74 9.74 9.71
CA HIS A 71 7.01 9.58 10.96
C HIS A 71 7.94 9.44 12.18
N LEU A 72 8.99 8.63 12.06
CA LEU A 72 9.99 8.50 13.13
C LEU A 72 10.66 9.84 13.47
N GLN A 73 10.93 10.67 12.45
CA GLN A 73 11.46 12.02 12.66
C GLN A 73 10.45 12.93 13.37
N TRP A 74 9.17 12.86 13.02
CA TRP A 74 8.12 13.63 13.71
C TRP A 74 7.91 13.18 15.15
N ILE A 75 8.00 11.88 15.42
CA ILE A 75 8.02 11.35 16.80
C ILE A 75 9.22 11.93 17.57
N ALA A 76 10.42 11.88 16.98
CA ALA A 76 11.63 12.39 17.64
C ALA A 76 11.57 13.90 17.93
N LYS A 77 10.84 14.67 17.11
CA LYS A 77 10.60 16.11 17.28
C LYS A 77 9.42 16.42 18.21
N GLY A 78 8.69 15.43 18.71
CA GLY A 78 7.50 15.61 19.54
C GLY A 78 6.26 16.12 18.79
N VAL A 79 6.27 16.08 17.45
CA VAL A 79 5.14 16.48 16.60
C VAL A 79 4.04 15.41 16.62
N CYS A 80 4.44 14.14 16.55
CA CYS A 80 3.56 12.98 16.68
C CYS A 80 3.84 12.26 18.01
N ASN A 81 2.81 11.72 18.67
CA ASN A 81 2.99 10.84 19.81
C ASN A 81 3.05 9.38 19.33
N ARG A 82 3.89 8.55 19.96
CA ARG A 82 3.95 7.10 19.69
C ARG A 82 2.65 6.36 20.01
N ASN A 83 1.76 6.96 20.80
CA ASN A 83 0.44 6.42 21.14
C ASN A 83 -0.66 6.91 20.19
N ASP A 84 -0.36 7.82 19.26
CA ASP A 84 -1.29 8.21 18.21
C ASP A 84 -1.29 7.14 17.11
N SER A 85 -2.42 6.96 16.43
CA SER A 85 -2.44 6.18 15.19
C SER A 85 -1.80 6.99 14.06
N PHE A 86 -1.04 6.33 13.20
CA PHE A 86 -0.39 6.97 12.05
C PHE A 86 -0.64 6.16 10.78
N LEU A 87 -1.19 6.84 9.77
CA LEU A 87 -1.55 6.25 8.50
C LEU A 87 -0.75 6.86 7.36
N ILE A 88 -0.43 6.02 6.38
CA ILE A 88 0.10 6.46 5.10
C ILE A 88 -1.06 6.39 4.09
N ALA A 89 -1.48 7.55 3.58
CA ALA A 89 -2.44 7.62 2.48
C ALA A 89 -1.69 7.65 1.14
N LEU A 90 -1.60 6.49 0.48
CA LEU A 90 -0.84 6.31 -0.75
C LEU A 90 -1.76 6.26 -1.97
N ASN A 91 -1.54 7.15 -2.93
CA ASN A 91 -2.21 7.09 -4.23
C ASN A 91 -1.30 6.41 -5.27
N GLY A 92 -1.67 5.21 -5.70
CA GLY A 92 -0.91 4.38 -6.65
C GLY A 92 -1.17 4.67 -8.12
N LEU A 93 -1.91 5.73 -8.47
CA LEU A 93 -2.28 6.07 -9.85
C LEU A 93 -1.07 6.04 -10.81
N ASN A 94 0.01 6.72 -10.42
CA ASN A 94 1.23 6.81 -11.24
C ASN A 94 2.04 5.51 -11.29
N LEU A 95 1.77 4.58 -10.38
CA LEU A 95 2.49 3.31 -10.27
C LEU A 95 1.77 2.15 -10.96
N LYS A 96 0.60 2.35 -11.60
CA LYS A 96 -0.17 1.26 -12.22
C LYS A 96 -0.48 0.10 -11.26
N LEU A 97 -0.50 0.38 -9.95
CA LEU A 97 -1.02 -0.52 -8.94
C LEU A 97 -2.55 -0.42 -9.03
N GLY A 98 -3.23 -1.56 -9.12
CA GLY A 98 -4.68 -1.62 -9.31
C GLY A 98 -5.40 -2.13 -8.07
N ILE A 99 -6.63 -1.64 -7.88
CA ILE A 99 -7.66 -2.25 -7.04
C ILE A 99 -8.63 -2.93 -8.00
N PHE A 100 -8.90 -4.22 -7.80
CA PHE A 100 -9.78 -5.00 -8.66
C PHE A 100 -10.86 -5.66 -7.81
N ASN A 101 -12.08 -5.75 -8.33
CA ASN A 101 -13.17 -6.43 -7.63
C ASN A 101 -12.98 -7.95 -7.56
N THR A 102 -12.18 -8.51 -8.48
CA THR A 102 -12.02 -9.97 -8.65
C THR A 102 -10.66 -10.49 -8.17
N SER A 103 -9.80 -9.64 -7.62
CA SER A 103 -8.49 -10.04 -7.11
C SER A 103 -8.00 -9.10 -6.01
N LEU A 104 -7.08 -9.58 -5.18
CA LEU A 104 -6.47 -8.76 -4.14
C LEU A 104 -5.87 -7.44 -4.68
N PRO A 105 -6.03 -6.31 -3.97
CA PRO A 105 -5.38 -5.04 -4.30
C PRO A 105 -3.86 -5.20 -4.42
N ARG A 106 -3.27 -4.62 -5.46
CA ARG A 106 -1.82 -4.78 -5.72
C ARG A 106 -0.92 -4.13 -4.66
N ILE A 107 -1.45 -3.21 -3.86
CA ILE A 107 -0.72 -2.66 -2.70
C ILE A 107 -0.30 -3.75 -1.70
N LEU A 108 -1.07 -4.83 -1.60
CA LEU A 108 -0.77 -5.96 -0.70
C LEU A 108 0.53 -6.68 -1.08
N ARG A 109 0.97 -6.56 -2.34
CA ARG A 109 2.28 -7.06 -2.78
C ARG A 109 3.43 -6.36 -2.06
N ALA A 110 3.29 -5.08 -1.70
CA ALA A 110 4.31 -4.31 -0.97
C ALA A 110 4.21 -4.43 0.56
N LEU A 111 3.05 -4.84 1.07
CA LEU A 111 2.74 -4.87 2.50
C LEU A 111 2.92 -6.26 3.11
N TYR A 112 2.48 -7.30 2.41
CA TYR A 112 2.38 -8.67 2.91
C TYR A 112 3.07 -9.69 1.98
N ALA A 113 3.98 -9.25 1.12
CA ALA A 113 4.75 -10.11 0.22
C ALA A 113 3.87 -11.00 -0.67
N ILE A 114 2.73 -10.48 -1.12
CA ILE A 114 1.83 -11.18 -2.05
C ILE A 114 2.45 -11.20 -3.45
N GLY A 115 2.63 -12.40 -4.00
CA GLY A 115 3.17 -12.67 -5.33
C GLY A 115 2.08 -12.78 -6.39
N ASP A 116 2.36 -13.55 -7.43
CA ASP A 116 1.42 -13.81 -8.52
C ASP A 116 0.33 -14.81 -8.10
N MET A 117 -0.87 -14.63 -8.65
CA MET A 117 -1.97 -15.57 -8.47
C MET A 117 -1.67 -16.86 -9.24
N TYR A 118 -1.94 -18.02 -8.64
CA TYR A 118 -1.87 -19.31 -9.32
C TYR A 118 -3.21 -20.06 -9.22
N ALA A 119 -3.46 -20.93 -10.19
CA ALA A 119 -4.55 -21.89 -10.16
C ALA A 119 -3.99 -23.26 -10.56
N VAL A 120 -4.45 -24.31 -9.89
CA VAL A 120 -4.09 -25.69 -10.18
C VAL A 120 -5.29 -26.37 -10.82
N LEU A 121 -5.09 -26.83 -12.06
CA LEU A 121 -6.06 -27.57 -12.86
C LEU A 121 -5.58 -29.02 -12.97
N ASP A 122 -6.50 -29.98 -12.90
CA ASP A 122 -6.17 -31.37 -13.21
C ASP A 122 -6.26 -31.60 -14.73
N CYS A 123 -5.17 -32.10 -15.31
CA CYS A 123 -5.08 -32.30 -16.76
C CYS A 123 -5.96 -33.47 -17.25
N LYS A 124 -6.37 -34.37 -16.35
CA LYS A 124 -7.19 -35.56 -16.69
C LYS A 124 -8.67 -35.33 -16.42
N ASP A 125 -8.98 -34.44 -15.50
CA ASP A 125 -10.32 -34.01 -15.16
C ASP A 125 -10.29 -32.49 -14.99
N PRO A 126 -10.78 -31.69 -15.97
CA PRO A 126 -10.66 -30.23 -15.95
C PRO A 126 -11.48 -29.54 -14.84
N GLU A 127 -11.78 -30.25 -13.76
CA GLU A 127 -12.29 -29.70 -12.52
C GLU A 127 -11.22 -28.86 -11.80
N TYR A 128 -11.67 -27.71 -11.30
CA TYR A 128 -10.90 -26.80 -10.47
C TYR A 128 -10.46 -27.49 -9.18
N LYS A 129 -9.16 -27.45 -8.84
CA LYS A 129 -8.66 -27.97 -7.56
C LYS A 129 -8.44 -26.89 -6.52
N GLN A 130 -7.67 -25.87 -6.86
CA GLN A 130 -7.29 -24.79 -5.93
C GLN A 130 -6.74 -23.57 -6.67
N SER A 131 -6.80 -22.42 -6.01
CA SER A 131 -6.13 -21.19 -6.42
C SER A 131 -5.59 -20.46 -5.20
N GLY A 132 -4.57 -19.63 -5.39
CA GLY A 132 -3.98 -18.84 -4.33
C GLY A 132 -3.00 -17.81 -4.87
N TYR A 133 -2.14 -17.31 -3.99
CA TYR A 133 -1.06 -16.38 -4.34
C TYR A 133 0.28 -16.94 -3.89
N HIS A 134 1.31 -16.75 -4.71
CA HIS A 134 2.68 -17.06 -4.30
C HIS A 134 3.13 -16.10 -3.19
N TYR A 135 4.06 -16.56 -2.34
CA TYR A 135 4.76 -15.70 -1.40
C TYR A 135 6.01 -15.14 -2.06
N LYS A 136 6.15 -13.81 -2.10
CA LYS A 136 7.23 -13.08 -2.77
C LYS A 136 7.79 -12.01 -1.81
N PRO A 137 8.65 -12.39 -0.85
CA PRO A 137 9.15 -11.51 0.23
C PRO A 137 10.19 -10.49 -0.23
N THR A 138 10.75 -10.67 -1.42
CA THR A 138 11.72 -9.76 -1.98
C THR A 138 11.52 -9.57 -3.48
N ILE A 139 11.92 -8.39 -3.96
CA ILE A 139 12.00 -8.05 -5.38
C ILE A 139 13.42 -7.57 -5.69
N ALA A 140 14.00 -8.05 -6.78
CA ALA A 140 15.31 -7.57 -7.24
C ALA A 140 15.18 -6.11 -7.72
N LYS A 141 15.95 -5.20 -7.10
CA LYS A 141 16.09 -3.80 -7.55
C LYS A 141 17.24 -3.65 -8.55
N SER A 142 18.28 -4.47 -8.39
CA SER A 142 19.39 -4.66 -9.33
C SER A 142 19.98 -6.05 -9.12
N GLU A 143 20.95 -6.46 -9.93
CA GLU A 143 21.62 -7.77 -9.80
C GLU A 143 22.17 -8.06 -8.39
N LYS A 144 22.50 -7.03 -7.62
CA LYS A 144 23.15 -7.17 -6.30
C LYS A 144 22.27 -6.75 -5.12
N THR A 145 21.10 -6.17 -5.39
CA THR A 145 20.23 -5.66 -4.32
C THR A 145 18.80 -6.11 -4.51
N SER A 146 18.21 -6.63 -3.43
CA SER A 146 16.79 -6.92 -3.33
C SER A 146 16.16 -6.01 -2.29
N ILE A 147 14.87 -5.73 -2.47
CA ILE A 147 14.06 -4.92 -1.57
C ILE A 147 12.98 -5.81 -0.98
N SER A 148 12.80 -5.72 0.33
CA SER A 148 11.74 -6.43 1.05
C SER A 148 10.37 -5.88 0.66
N THR A 149 9.40 -6.79 0.60
CA THR A 149 7.97 -6.53 0.37
C THR A 149 7.11 -6.96 1.57
N THR A 150 7.75 -7.15 2.72
CA THR A 150 7.17 -7.66 3.97
C THR A 150 6.81 -6.52 4.92
N PHE A 151 6.51 -5.31 4.42
CA PHE A 151 6.44 -4.08 5.22
C PHE A 151 5.57 -4.19 6.49
N PHE A 152 4.38 -4.81 6.43
CA PHE A 152 3.54 -5.01 7.63
C PHE A 152 3.86 -6.27 8.43
N LEU A 153 4.69 -7.18 7.89
CA LEU A 153 5.21 -8.32 8.64
C LEU A 153 6.43 -7.93 9.52
N GLU A 154 7.10 -6.82 9.22
CA GLU A 154 8.22 -6.30 10.01
C GLU A 154 7.73 -5.57 11.28
N THR A 155 8.11 -6.06 12.47
CA THR A 155 7.69 -5.49 13.76
C THR A 155 8.24 -4.08 14.01
N GLU A 156 9.35 -3.72 13.36
CA GLU A 156 9.89 -2.35 13.36
C GLU A 156 8.92 -1.32 12.77
N ASN A 157 7.95 -1.76 11.96
CA ASN A 157 6.94 -0.91 11.35
C ASN A 157 5.66 -0.80 12.20
N SER A 158 5.67 -1.31 13.44
CA SER A 158 4.54 -1.25 14.39
C SER A 158 4.03 0.16 14.71
N HIS A 159 4.85 1.20 14.49
CA HIS A 159 4.44 2.59 14.63
C HIS A 159 3.58 3.10 13.45
N ILE A 160 3.37 2.29 12.41
CA ILE A 160 2.44 2.58 11.31
C ILE A 160 1.19 1.75 11.55
N SER A 161 0.05 2.40 11.70
CA SER A 161 -1.23 1.74 11.96
C SER A 161 -1.80 1.06 10.72
N GLY A 162 -1.62 1.67 9.54
CA GLY A 162 -2.11 1.09 8.29
C GLY A 162 -1.85 1.98 7.09
N VAL A 163 -2.31 1.52 5.94
CA VAL A 163 -2.22 2.23 4.65
C VAL A 163 -3.63 2.42 4.09
N LEU A 164 -3.99 3.66 3.81
CA LEU A 164 -5.14 3.99 2.98
C LEU A 164 -4.65 4.09 1.54
N PHE A 165 -5.16 3.24 0.65
CA PHE A 165 -4.68 3.13 -0.72
C PHE A 165 -5.78 3.51 -1.70
N SER A 166 -5.41 4.29 -2.73
CA SER A 166 -6.29 4.63 -3.85
C SER A 166 -5.52 4.53 -5.16
N THR A 167 -6.25 4.46 -6.26
CA THR A 167 -5.70 4.54 -7.62
C THR A 167 -6.40 5.60 -8.46
N ASP A 168 -7.34 6.35 -7.88
CA ASP A 168 -8.19 7.27 -8.61
C ASP A 168 -7.74 8.73 -8.45
N TRP A 169 -8.07 9.52 -9.47
CA TRP A 169 -7.99 10.96 -9.42
C TRP A 169 -9.22 11.53 -8.69
N ILE A 170 -9.07 12.62 -7.96
CA ILE A 170 -10.16 13.22 -7.13
C ILE A 170 -11.43 13.58 -7.92
N MET A 171 -11.33 13.78 -9.24
CA MET A 171 -12.47 14.08 -10.10
C MET A 171 -13.12 12.87 -10.77
N ARG A 172 -12.65 11.64 -10.49
CA ARG A 172 -13.16 10.44 -11.14
C ARG A 172 -14.33 9.87 -10.34
N SER A 173 -15.54 10.09 -10.83
CA SER A 173 -16.74 9.38 -10.38
C SER A 173 -16.70 7.94 -10.92
N SER A 174 -16.52 6.95 -10.05
CA SER A 174 -16.59 5.53 -10.42
C SER A 174 -17.51 4.77 -9.46
N SER A 175 -18.09 3.66 -9.94
CA SER A 175 -19.06 2.83 -9.21
C SER A 175 -18.44 1.68 -8.40
N SER A 176 -17.11 1.58 -8.37
CA SER A 176 -16.34 0.54 -7.66
C SER A 176 -15.60 1.16 -6.47
N PRO A 177 -15.23 0.37 -5.44
CA PRO A 177 -14.46 0.88 -4.31
C PRO A 177 -13.16 1.52 -4.80
N GLN A 178 -13.09 2.84 -4.63
CA GLN A 178 -11.99 3.69 -5.08
C GLN A 178 -10.80 3.71 -4.11
N TYR A 179 -11.02 3.10 -2.95
CA TYR A 179 -10.14 3.12 -1.81
C TYR A 179 -10.14 1.74 -1.17
N CYS A 180 -8.99 1.31 -0.67
CA CYS A 180 -8.93 0.25 0.31
C CYS A 180 -8.09 0.68 1.51
N TYR A 181 -8.46 0.16 2.66
CA TYR A 181 -7.67 0.29 3.88
C TYR A 181 -7.04 -1.06 4.20
N VAL A 182 -5.75 -1.03 4.52
CA VAL A 182 -5.01 -2.20 4.97
C VAL A 182 -4.45 -1.89 6.34
N GLU A 183 -4.98 -2.54 7.37
CA GLU A 183 -4.49 -2.42 8.75
C GLU A 183 -3.17 -3.19 8.85
N ASN A 184 -2.20 -2.64 9.58
CA ASN A 184 -0.95 -3.32 9.89
C ASN A 184 -1.17 -4.30 11.04
N ILE A 185 -0.89 -5.59 10.82
CA ILE A 185 -1.02 -6.62 11.87
C ILE A 185 -0.17 -6.31 13.11
N ASN A 186 0.97 -5.64 12.94
CA ASN A 186 1.89 -5.27 14.01
C ASN A 186 1.62 -3.87 14.59
N ALA A 187 0.56 -3.17 14.18
CA ALA A 187 0.26 -1.83 14.64
C ALA A 187 0.13 -1.74 16.17
N ALA A 188 0.91 -0.85 16.78
CA ALA A 188 0.81 -0.53 18.20
C ALA A 188 -0.51 0.17 18.54
N ASN A 189 -0.98 1.06 17.64
CA ASN A 189 -2.24 1.79 17.80
C ASN A 189 -3.13 1.53 16.58
N ARG A 190 -3.92 0.47 16.64
CA ARG A 190 -4.83 0.09 15.54
C ARG A 190 -5.97 1.10 15.37
N THR A 191 -6.45 1.27 14.14
CA THR A 191 -7.59 2.15 13.86
C THR A 191 -8.94 1.47 14.02
N GLY A 192 -8.95 0.13 14.07
CA GLY A 192 -10.16 -0.65 14.29
C GLY A 192 -11.10 -0.53 13.09
N THR A 193 -12.39 -0.34 13.34
CA THR A 193 -13.41 -0.31 12.27
C THR A 193 -13.57 1.07 11.62
N LEU A 194 -12.70 2.03 11.91
CA LEU A 194 -12.84 3.42 11.47
C LEU A 194 -13.07 3.57 9.96
N PHE A 195 -12.41 2.73 9.16
CA PHE A 195 -12.47 2.82 7.69
C PHE A 195 -13.44 1.83 7.04
N ALA A 196 -14.06 0.94 7.82
CA ALA A 196 -14.92 -0.12 7.31
C ALA A 196 -16.17 0.41 6.58
N GLU A 197 -16.68 1.59 6.98
CA GLU A 197 -17.84 2.22 6.34
C GLU A 197 -17.50 2.96 5.04
N PHE A 198 -16.22 3.28 4.80
CA PHE A 198 -15.79 4.16 3.71
C PHE A 198 -15.04 3.45 2.59
N CYS A 199 -14.44 2.29 2.87
CA CYS A 199 -13.61 1.59 1.91
C CYS A 199 -13.51 0.08 2.21
N GLN A 200 -13.06 -0.68 1.22
CA GLN A 200 -12.75 -2.10 1.44
C GLN A 200 -11.62 -2.23 2.46
N THR A 201 -11.87 -2.94 3.55
CA THR A 201 -10.87 -3.14 4.60
C THR A 201 -10.28 -4.54 4.51
N TYR A 202 -8.96 -4.63 4.48
CA TYR A 202 -8.22 -5.88 4.42
C TYR A 202 -7.45 -6.09 5.72
N GLU A 203 -7.62 -7.28 6.31
CA GLU A 203 -6.86 -7.73 7.47
C GLU A 203 -6.04 -8.97 7.11
N TYR A 204 -4.82 -9.05 7.65
CA TYR A 204 -3.99 -10.25 7.59
C TYR A 204 -4.13 -11.02 8.91
N GLN A 205 -4.59 -12.27 8.84
CA GLN A 205 -4.75 -13.15 9.99
C GLN A 205 -4.47 -14.61 9.57
N GLU A 206 -3.79 -15.39 10.43
CA GLU A 206 -3.54 -16.84 10.17
C GLU A 206 -2.86 -17.12 8.82
N ASN A 207 -1.94 -16.25 8.39
CA ASN A 207 -1.30 -16.30 7.08
C ASN A 207 -2.26 -16.19 5.88
N GLN A 208 -3.40 -15.54 6.08
CA GLN A 208 -4.39 -15.25 5.05
C GLN A 208 -4.80 -13.78 5.08
N ILE A 209 -5.10 -13.23 3.90
CA ILE A 209 -5.72 -11.92 3.76
C ILE A 209 -7.23 -12.11 3.67
N ARG A 210 -7.98 -11.41 4.52
CA ARG A 210 -9.45 -11.42 4.55
C ARG A 210 -9.98 -10.02 4.26
N LEU A 211 -11.05 -9.96 3.46
CA LEU A 211 -11.86 -8.77 3.29
C LEU A 211 -12.85 -8.71 4.48
N GLN A 212 -12.89 -7.60 5.19
CA GLN A 212 -13.83 -7.34 6.29
C GLN A 212 -15.13 -6.73 5.78
#